data_AF-A0A6A5T3X9-F1
#
_entry.id   AF-A0A6A5T3X9-F1
#
_cell.length_a   1.000
_cell.length_b   1.000
_cell.length_c   1.000
_cell.angle_alpha   90.00
_cell.angle_beta   90.00
_cell.angle_gamma   90.00
#
_symmetry.space_group_name_H-M   'P 1'
#
loop_
_entity.id
_entity.type
_entity.pdbx_description
1 polymer ?
#
loop_
_entity_poly.entity_id
_entity_poly.type
_entity_poly.pdbx_seq_one_letter_code
_entity_poly.pdbx_strand_id
1 'polypeptide(L)'
;MVEPCIVETAWTNAENDIVHIYDEEIWDHTHSYLPLTSRAWVVQETLLAPRVLYLYGKQVFWECYDLTACEAYPEGTPIGPWRRPHCVTRSKRFQAFGKAENDRNEHSRIALERLWAGTVDMYTTCNLMYASDKLVALSGIAKLMEQTLRDKYCAGFWKSRLTTELGWSVIGSTPFSRRVKINSTTYRAPIWS
;
A
#
# COMPACT_ATOMS: atom_id res chain seq x y z
N MET A 1 -3.12 4.58 -22.29
CA MET A 1 -4.35 3.85 -21.98
C MET A 1 -3.91 2.41 -21.79
N VAL A 2 -4.45 1.71 -20.81
CA VAL A 2 -4.10 0.30 -20.63
C VAL A 2 -4.84 -0.46 -21.70
N GLU A 3 -4.12 -1.27 -22.46
CA GLU A 3 -4.69 -2.10 -23.51
C GLU A 3 -4.00 -3.46 -23.46
N PRO A 4 -4.73 -4.58 -23.62
CA PRO A 4 -4.13 -5.89 -23.72
C PRO A 4 -3.29 -5.96 -25.00
N CYS A 5 -2.04 -6.39 -24.89
CA CYS A 5 -1.24 -6.75 -26.04
C CYS A 5 -1.57 -8.20 -26.41
N ILE A 6 -2.20 -8.40 -27.56
CA ILE A 6 -2.63 -9.72 -28.03
C ILE A 6 -1.60 -10.21 -29.04
N VAL A 7 -1.01 -11.37 -28.76
CA VAL A 7 -0.01 -12.01 -29.62
C VAL A 7 -0.52 -13.37 -30.03
N GLU A 8 -0.73 -13.55 -31.33
CA GLU A 8 -0.89 -14.88 -31.90
C GLU A 8 0.49 -15.55 -31.97
N THR A 9 0.63 -16.69 -31.29
CA THR A 9 1.91 -17.39 -31.31
C THR A 9 2.14 -18.04 -32.67
N ALA A 10 3.41 -18.13 -33.08
CA ALA A 10 3.83 -18.78 -34.32
C ALA A 10 4.92 -19.83 -34.04
N TRP A 11 4.67 -20.70 -33.06
CA TRP A 11 5.52 -21.83 -32.73
C TRP A 11 5.62 -22.79 -33.92
N THR A 12 6.82 -23.32 -34.13
CA THR A 12 7.09 -24.32 -35.17
C THR A 12 7.03 -25.76 -34.64
N ASN A 13 7.01 -25.90 -33.31
CA ASN A 13 7.10 -27.16 -32.57
C ASN A 13 5.99 -27.35 -31.54
N ALA A 14 4.98 -26.49 -31.52
CA ALA A 14 3.84 -26.54 -30.61
C ALA A 14 2.58 -25.98 -31.29
N GLU A 15 1.42 -26.21 -30.67
CA GLU A 15 0.15 -25.61 -31.10
C GLU A 15 0.17 -24.10 -30.85
N ASN A 16 -0.37 -23.36 -31.81
CA ASN A 16 -0.46 -21.91 -31.73
C ASN A 16 -1.73 -21.47 -31.01
N ASP A 17 -1.60 -20.47 -30.16
CA ASP A 17 -2.70 -19.91 -29.36
C ASP A 17 -2.58 -18.38 -29.29
N ILE A 18 -3.63 -17.75 -28.79
CA ILE A 18 -3.68 -16.31 -28.52
C ILE A 18 -3.19 -16.07 -27.11
N VAL A 19 -2.05 -15.39 -26.99
CA VAL A 19 -1.47 -15.00 -25.70
C VAL A 19 -1.75 -13.53 -25.41
N HIS A 20 -2.28 -13.26 -24.23
CA HIS A 20 -2.46 -11.90 -23.72
C HIS A 20 -1.25 -11.48 -22.89
N ILE A 21 -0.51 -10.49 -23.38
CA ILE A 21 0.59 -9.83 -22.66
C ILE A 21 0.04 -8.58 -21.99
N TYR A 22 0.35 -8.41 -20.72
CA TYR A 22 -0.05 -7.26 -19.91
C TYR A 22 1.12 -6.77 -19.06
N ASP A 23 1.09 -5.49 -18.69
CA ASP A 23 2.00 -4.94 -17.68
C ASP A 23 1.55 -5.41 -16.29
N GLU A 24 2.41 -6.10 -15.56
CA GLU A 24 2.12 -6.56 -14.19
C GLU A 24 2.16 -5.41 -13.16
N GLU A 25 2.94 -4.35 -13.45
CA GLU A 25 3.11 -3.17 -12.59
C GLU A 25 2.15 -2.05 -13.00
N ILE A 26 1.16 -2.34 -13.85
CA ILE A 26 0.22 -1.37 -14.40
C ILE A 26 -0.54 -0.57 -13.35
N TRP A 27 -0.79 -1.15 -12.18
CA TRP A 27 -1.43 -0.41 -11.10
C TRP A 27 -0.45 0.54 -10.42
N ASP A 28 0.79 0.09 -10.20
CA ASP A 28 1.81 0.83 -9.45
C ASP A 28 2.39 1.97 -10.30
N HIS A 29 2.63 1.74 -11.58
CA HIS A 29 3.01 2.77 -12.55
C HIS A 29 1.95 3.87 -12.70
N THR A 30 0.68 3.50 -12.53
CA THR A 30 -0.42 4.39 -12.85
C THR A 30 -0.86 5.11 -11.55
N HIS A 31 -0.73 4.49 -10.35
CA HIS A 31 -1.05 5.11 -9.05
C HIS A 31 0.10 5.82 -8.35
N SER A 32 1.31 5.24 -8.30
CA SER A 32 2.40 5.76 -7.43
C SER A 32 2.97 7.08 -7.93
N TYR A 33 2.72 7.46 -9.19
CA TYR A 33 3.25 8.68 -9.81
C TYR A 33 2.21 9.80 -9.95
N LEU A 34 0.99 9.64 -9.41
CA LEU A 34 -0.03 10.68 -9.53
C LEU A 34 0.23 11.84 -8.58
N PRO A 35 0.07 13.10 -9.04
CA PRO A 35 0.13 14.26 -8.15
C PRO A 35 -0.84 14.15 -6.97
N LEU A 36 -2.01 13.52 -7.17
CA LEU A 36 -2.99 13.31 -6.10
C LEU A 36 -2.48 12.33 -5.03
N THR A 37 -1.91 11.19 -5.43
CA THR A 37 -1.41 10.17 -4.49
C THR A 37 -0.16 10.62 -3.75
N SER A 38 0.53 11.66 -4.25
CA SER A 38 1.61 12.33 -3.50
C SER A 38 1.11 13.08 -2.26
N ARG A 39 -0.20 13.29 -2.07
CA ARG A 39 -0.72 14.05 -0.93
C ARG A 39 -1.01 13.11 0.24
N ALA A 40 -0.35 13.34 1.37
CA ALA A 40 -0.42 12.49 2.56
C ALA A 40 -1.84 12.15 3.06
N TRP A 41 -2.79 13.09 3.00
CA TRP A 41 -4.19 12.85 3.42
C TRP A 41 -4.95 11.91 2.47
N VAL A 42 -4.55 11.79 1.20
CA VAL A 42 -5.16 10.87 0.21
C VAL A 42 -4.91 9.41 0.61
N VAL A 43 -3.83 9.12 1.32
CA VAL A 43 -3.58 7.79 1.89
C VAL A 43 -4.73 7.37 2.81
N GLN A 44 -5.22 8.26 3.67
CA GLN A 44 -6.35 7.94 4.53
C GLN A 44 -7.63 7.67 3.73
N GLU A 45 -7.94 8.55 2.76
CA GLU A 45 -9.17 8.46 1.98
C GLU A 45 -9.22 7.21 1.11
N THR A 46 -8.10 6.90 0.45
CA THR A 46 -7.97 5.68 -0.34
C THR A 46 -7.95 4.43 0.53
N LEU A 47 -7.37 4.51 1.73
CA LEU A 47 -7.26 3.34 2.58
C LEU A 47 -8.57 2.96 3.29
N LEU A 48 -9.38 3.93 3.69
CA LEU A 48 -10.61 3.71 4.45
C LEU A 48 -11.88 3.61 3.60
N ALA A 49 -11.87 4.10 2.36
CA ALA A 49 -13.03 4.02 1.49
C ALA A 49 -13.33 2.56 1.08
N PRO A 50 -14.60 2.09 1.15
CA PRO A 50 -14.98 0.74 0.71
C PRO A 50 -14.82 0.52 -0.79
N ARG A 51 -14.99 1.59 -1.58
CA ARG A 51 -14.86 1.60 -3.02
C ARG A 51 -14.17 2.90 -3.43
N VAL A 52 -13.25 2.80 -4.38
CA VAL A 52 -12.58 3.98 -4.94
C VAL A 52 -12.61 3.90 -6.45
N LEU A 53 -12.99 5.02 -7.05
CA LEU A 53 -12.90 5.28 -8.46
C LEU A 53 -11.74 6.22 -8.68
N TYR A 54 -10.77 5.81 -9.48
CA TYR A 54 -9.63 6.65 -9.85
C TYR A 54 -9.85 7.18 -11.26
N LEU A 55 -10.01 8.50 -11.33
CA LEU A 55 -10.19 9.25 -12.57
C LEU A 55 -8.87 9.94 -12.91
N TYR A 56 -8.04 9.34 -13.74
CA TYR A 56 -6.78 9.97 -14.14
C TYR A 56 -6.25 9.48 -15.49
N GLY A 57 -5.52 10.36 -16.18
CA GLY A 57 -5.05 10.09 -17.53
C GLY A 57 -6.20 10.03 -18.55
N LYS A 58 -6.34 8.88 -19.23
CA LYS A 58 -7.33 8.68 -20.31
C LYS A 58 -8.34 7.55 -20.03
N GLN A 59 -8.33 6.97 -18.83
CA GLN A 59 -9.21 5.84 -18.50
C GLN A 59 -9.58 5.87 -17.02
N VAL A 60 -10.59 5.10 -16.67
CA VAL A 60 -11.04 4.92 -15.30
C VAL A 60 -10.53 3.60 -14.72
N PHE A 61 -10.09 3.65 -13.46
CA PHE A 61 -9.77 2.48 -12.65
C PHE A 61 -10.69 2.42 -11.44
N TRP A 62 -10.99 1.22 -10.95
CA TRP A 62 -11.78 1.05 -9.74
C TRP A 62 -11.31 -0.13 -8.90
N GLU A 63 -11.49 -0.03 -7.60
CA GLU A 63 -11.32 -1.16 -6.69
C GLU A 63 -12.32 -1.13 -5.54
N CYS A 64 -12.69 -2.34 -5.11
CA CYS A 64 -13.44 -2.63 -3.90
C CYS A 64 -12.68 -3.66 -3.06
N TYR A 65 -13.35 -4.31 -2.12
CA TYR A 65 -12.77 -5.37 -1.29
C TYR A 65 -12.49 -6.68 -2.03
N ASP A 66 -13.10 -6.88 -3.19
CA ASP A 66 -13.01 -8.16 -3.92
C ASP A 66 -12.34 -8.00 -5.29
N LEU A 67 -12.34 -6.78 -5.83
CA LEU A 67 -11.99 -6.53 -7.22
C LEU A 67 -11.08 -5.32 -7.36
N THR A 68 -10.10 -5.41 -8.25
CA THR A 68 -9.37 -4.29 -8.83
C THR A 68 -9.49 -4.41 -10.34
N ALA A 69 -9.95 -3.36 -11.01
CA ALA A 69 -10.33 -3.39 -12.42
C ALA A 69 -10.15 -2.01 -13.09
N CYS A 70 -10.24 -2.01 -14.41
CA CYS A 70 -10.21 -0.81 -15.25
C CYS A 70 -11.02 -1.02 -16.54
N GLU A 71 -11.15 0.01 -17.36
CA GLU A 71 -11.92 -0.04 -18.62
C GLU A 71 -11.48 -1.19 -19.55
N ALA A 72 -10.19 -1.52 -19.59
CA ALA A 72 -9.68 -2.63 -20.39
C ALA A 72 -9.91 -4.02 -19.78
N TYR A 73 -10.10 -4.08 -18.46
CA TYR A 73 -10.27 -5.32 -17.70
C TYR A 73 -11.41 -5.17 -16.68
N PRO A 74 -12.67 -5.10 -17.14
CA PRO A 74 -13.80 -4.76 -16.28
C PRO A 74 -14.11 -5.82 -15.23
N GLU A 75 -13.79 -7.08 -15.53
CA GLU A 75 -13.99 -8.23 -14.65
C GLU A 75 -12.83 -8.47 -13.68
N GLY A 76 -11.77 -7.66 -13.77
CA GLY A 76 -10.60 -7.75 -12.92
C GLY A 76 -9.30 -7.72 -13.71
N THR A 77 -8.33 -6.97 -13.20
CA THR A 77 -7.00 -6.95 -13.80
C THR A 77 -6.39 -8.36 -13.77
N PRO A 78 -5.69 -8.81 -14.83
CA PRO A 78 -5.05 -10.13 -14.89
C PRO A 78 -3.88 -10.31 -13.91
N ILE A 79 -3.65 -9.35 -13.03
CA ILE A 79 -2.57 -9.28 -12.05
C ILE A 79 -2.73 -10.43 -11.04
N GLY A 80 -1.95 -11.48 -11.25
CA GLY A 80 -1.87 -12.64 -10.36
C GLY A 80 -1.22 -12.35 -8.99
N PRO A 81 -0.99 -13.39 -8.17
CA PRO A 81 -0.52 -13.28 -6.78
C PRO A 81 0.91 -12.74 -6.59
N TRP A 82 1.66 -12.50 -7.66
CA TRP A 82 3.08 -12.09 -7.66
C TRP A 82 3.31 -10.58 -7.64
N ARG A 83 2.38 -9.81 -7.06
CA ARG A 83 2.65 -8.39 -6.77
C ARG A 83 3.87 -8.24 -5.85
N ARG A 84 4.58 -7.11 -5.96
CA ARG A 84 5.57 -6.73 -4.94
C ARG A 84 4.92 -6.85 -3.54
N PRO A 85 5.66 -7.34 -2.53
CA PRO A 85 5.14 -7.54 -1.17
C PRO A 85 4.50 -6.29 -0.54
N HIS A 86 4.85 -5.11 -1.05
CA HIS A 86 4.44 -3.80 -0.56
C HIS A 86 3.19 -3.23 -1.26
N CYS A 87 2.65 -3.87 -2.30
CA CYS A 87 1.44 -3.40 -2.97
C CYS A 87 0.21 -3.84 -2.16
N VAL A 88 -0.23 -2.95 -1.28
CA VAL A 88 -1.36 -3.15 -0.37
C VAL A 88 -2.68 -2.83 -1.09
N THR A 89 -3.15 -3.76 -1.94
CA THR A 89 -4.47 -3.62 -2.61
C THR A 89 -5.60 -3.56 -1.59
N ARG A 90 -6.73 -2.93 -1.95
CA ARG A 90 -7.90 -2.87 -1.06
C ARG A 90 -8.42 -4.26 -0.67
N SER A 91 -8.34 -5.23 -1.59
CA SER A 91 -8.70 -6.62 -1.32
C SER A 91 -7.80 -7.31 -0.30
N LYS A 92 -6.47 -7.18 -0.44
CA LYS A 92 -5.51 -7.73 0.54
C LYS A 92 -5.73 -7.13 1.93
N ARG A 93 -6.08 -5.84 2.00
CA ARG A 93 -6.40 -5.17 3.26
C ARG A 93 -7.62 -5.77 3.93
N PHE A 94 -8.74 -5.78 3.20
CA PHE A 94 -9.98 -6.32 3.74
C PHE A 94 -9.83 -7.78 4.18
N GLN A 95 -9.14 -8.60 3.38
CA GLN A 95 -8.83 -9.98 3.75
C GLN A 95 -7.95 -10.07 5.00
N ALA A 96 -6.94 -9.22 5.16
CA ALA A 96 -6.09 -9.21 6.34
C ALA A 96 -6.87 -8.82 7.61
N PHE A 97 -7.72 -7.78 7.53
CA PHE A 97 -8.60 -7.39 8.63
C PHE A 97 -9.60 -8.50 8.98
N GLY A 98 -10.29 -9.07 8.00
CA GLY A 98 -11.25 -10.16 8.21
C GLY A 98 -10.60 -11.44 8.75
N LYS A 99 -9.40 -11.81 8.26
CA LYS A 99 -8.65 -12.96 8.78
C LYS A 99 -8.21 -12.74 10.23
N ALA A 100 -7.68 -11.56 10.56
CA ALA A 100 -7.25 -11.26 11.92
C ALA A 100 -8.41 -11.17 12.92
N GLU A 101 -9.61 -10.80 12.45
CA GLU A 101 -10.82 -10.80 13.28
C GLU A 101 -11.30 -12.23 13.58
N ASN A 102 -11.28 -13.11 12.58
CA ASN A 102 -11.77 -14.49 12.67
C ASN A 102 -10.76 -15.50 13.26
N ASP A 103 -9.47 -15.35 12.95
CA ASP A 103 -8.40 -16.27 13.36
C ASP A 103 -7.19 -15.47 13.88
N ARG A 104 -7.03 -15.48 15.21
CA ARG A 104 -6.04 -14.67 15.94
C ARG A 104 -4.70 -15.40 16.11
N ASN A 105 -4.30 -16.15 15.11
CA ASN A 105 -2.99 -16.76 15.08
C ASN A 105 -1.87 -15.75 14.73
N GLU A 106 -0.62 -16.18 14.91
CA GLU A 106 0.56 -15.35 14.61
C GLU A 106 0.64 -14.97 13.13
N HIS A 107 0.14 -15.82 12.21
CA HIS A 107 0.14 -15.52 10.77
C HIS A 107 -0.77 -14.33 10.41
N SER A 108 -1.98 -14.27 10.98
CA SER A 108 -2.89 -13.14 10.79
C SER A 108 -2.30 -11.85 11.36
N ARG A 109 -1.63 -11.94 12.51
CA ARG A 109 -0.92 -10.79 13.10
C ARG A 109 0.21 -10.30 12.19
N ILE A 110 1.06 -11.19 11.69
CA ILE A 110 2.15 -10.85 10.76
C ILE A 110 1.59 -10.21 9.47
N ALA A 111 0.48 -10.73 8.93
CA ALA A 111 -0.15 -10.16 7.74
C ALA A 111 -0.61 -8.71 7.99
N LEU A 112 -1.18 -8.44 9.16
CA LEU A 112 -1.64 -7.12 9.55
C LEU A 112 -0.46 -6.17 9.86
N GLU A 113 0.60 -6.65 10.52
CA GLU A 113 1.86 -5.90 10.71
C GLU A 113 2.52 -5.53 9.37
N ARG A 114 2.51 -6.43 8.37
CA ARG A 114 3.01 -6.13 7.01
C ARG A 114 2.16 -5.07 6.30
N LEU A 115 0.85 -5.11 6.50
CA LEU A 115 -0.08 -4.09 5.98
C LEU A 115 0.20 -2.72 6.59
N TRP A 116 0.49 -2.67 7.90
CA TRP A 116 0.93 -1.44 8.57
C TRP A 116 2.23 -0.92 7.95
N ALA A 117 3.25 -1.77 7.81
CA ALA A 117 4.52 -1.38 7.22
C ALA A 117 4.36 -0.82 5.79
N GLY A 118 3.55 -1.46 4.93
CA GLY A 118 3.25 -0.96 3.59
C GLY A 118 2.46 0.36 3.59
N THR A 119 1.59 0.55 4.59
CA THR A 119 0.85 1.82 4.77
C THR A 119 1.81 2.95 5.15
N VAL A 120 2.74 2.71 6.08
CA VAL A 120 3.75 3.68 6.49
C VAL A 120 4.70 4.00 5.33
N ASP A 121 5.14 3.00 4.56
CA ASP A 121 5.96 3.19 3.36
C ASP A 121 5.27 4.10 2.31
N MET A 122 4.01 3.81 1.99
CA MET A 122 3.20 4.66 1.11
C MET A 122 3.02 6.08 1.66
N TYR A 123 2.80 6.21 2.96
CA TYR A 123 2.63 7.51 3.60
C TYR A 123 3.92 8.35 3.62
N THR A 124 5.06 7.71 3.92
CA THR A 124 6.36 8.39 4.01
C THR A 124 6.91 8.82 2.66
N THR A 125 6.49 8.18 1.58
CA THR A 125 6.80 8.59 0.20
C THR A 125 5.93 9.76 -0.28
N CYS A 126 4.86 10.11 0.44
CA CYS A 126 4.02 11.27 0.12
C CYS A 126 4.73 12.60 0.43
N ASN A 127 4.39 13.63 -0.34
CA ASN A 127 4.76 15.00 -0.04
C ASN A 127 3.90 15.56 1.12
N LEU A 128 4.51 15.62 2.30
CA LEU A 128 3.93 16.23 3.48
C LEU A 128 3.94 17.76 3.35
N MET A 129 2.90 18.32 2.71
CA MET A 129 2.72 19.78 2.63
C MET A 129 2.69 20.44 4.02
N TYR A 130 2.10 19.76 5.01
CA TYR A 130 2.05 20.23 6.39
C TYR A 130 2.62 19.17 7.32
N ALA A 131 3.74 19.51 7.97
CA ALA A 131 4.39 18.62 8.91
C ALA A 131 3.56 18.31 10.17
N SER A 132 2.46 19.04 10.41
CA SER A 132 1.46 18.77 11.44
C SER A 132 0.60 17.54 11.14
N ASP A 133 0.45 17.18 9.86
CA ASP A 133 -0.49 16.13 9.45
C ASP A 133 0.13 14.72 9.51
N LYS A 134 1.39 14.65 9.94
CA LYS A 134 2.25 13.45 9.97
C LYS A 134 1.58 12.22 10.58
N LEU A 135 0.86 12.41 11.68
CA LEU A 135 0.19 11.31 12.40
C LEU A 135 -1.33 11.31 12.22
N VAL A 136 -1.91 12.44 11.81
CA VAL A 136 -3.36 12.59 11.69
C VAL A 136 -3.90 11.70 10.57
N ALA A 137 -3.23 11.70 9.42
CA ALA A 137 -3.63 10.91 8.26
C ALA A 137 -3.58 9.38 8.51
N LEU A 138 -2.74 8.92 9.42
CA LEU A 138 -2.65 7.51 9.78
C LEU A 138 -3.56 7.13 10.96
N SER A 139 -4.10 8.12 11.70
CA SER A 139 -4.82 7.89 12.94
C SER A 139 -6.09 7.05 12.78
N GLY A 140 -6.81 7.22 11.67
CA GLY A 140 -8.01 6.41 11.38
C GLY A 140 -7.67 4.94 11.14
N ILE A 141 -6.60 4.68 10.40
CA ILE A 141 -6.12 3.33 10.10
C ILE A 141 -5.54 2.67 11.36
N ALA A 142 -4.73 3.43 12.12
CA ALA A 142 -4.16 2.97 13.37
C ALA A 142 -5.24 2.56 14.38
N LYS A 143 -6.34 3.32 14.49
CA LYS A 143 -7.48 2.96 15.35
C LYS A 143 -8.16 1.67 14.93
N LEU A 144 -8.38 1.48 13.62
CA LEU A 144 -8.96 0.24 13.09
C LEU A 144 -8.07 -0.96 13.43
N MET A 145 -6.77 -0.80 13.22
CA MET A 145 -5.78 -1.82 13.51
C MET A 145 -5.60 -2.10 15.01
N GLU A 146 -5.64 -1.10 15.87
CA GLU A 146 -5.60 -1.24 17.33
C GLU A 146 -6.76 -2.12 17.83
N GLN A 147 -7.97 -1.94 17.26
CA GLN A 147 -9.12 -2.79 17.57
C GLN A 147 -8.92 -4.24 17.12
N THR A 148 -8.42 -4.45 15.90
CA THR A 148 -8.20 -5.79 15.34
C THR A 148 -7.04 -6.53 16.02
N LEU A 149 -5.90 -5.85 16.23
CA LEU A 149 -4.71 -6.40 16.90
C LEU A 149 -4.87 -6.55 18.41
N ARG A 150 -5.84 -5.86 19.01
CA ARG A 150 -5.98 -5.68 20.46
C ARG A 150 -4.67 -5.22 21.10
N ASP A 151 -3.94 -4.38 20.39
CA ASP A 151 -2.64 -3.86 20.79
C ASP A 151 -2.67 -2.34 20.75
N LYS A 152 -1.96 -1.71 21.68
CA LYS A 152 -2.02 -0.27 21.84
C LYS A 152 -1.10 0.41 20.83
N TYR A 153 -1.66 1.33 20.05
CA TYR A 153 -0.89 2.16 19.15
C TYR A 153 -0.13 3.26 19.92
N CYS A 154 1.18 3.34 19.70
CA CYS A 154 2.12 4.21 20.40
C CYS A 154 2.95 4.99 19.38
N ALA A 155 2.41 6.09 18.86
CA ALA A 155 3.12 7.06 18.01
C ALA A 155 3.97 6.41 16.89
N GLY A 156 3.35 5.52 16.10
CA GLY A 156 4.00 4.82 14.98
C GLY A 156 4.13 3.31 15.18
N PHE A 157 4.10 2.86 16.44
CA PHE A 157 4.46 1.50 16.83
C PHE A 157 3.37 0.78 17.63
N TRP A 158 3.48 -0.54 17.71
CA TRP A 158 2.58 -1.39 18.48
C TRP A 158 3.21 -1.74 19.83
N LYS A 159 2.49 -1.52 20.93
CA LYS A 159 3.03 -1.67 22.30
C LYS A 159 3.70 -3.02 22.54
N SER A 160 3.12 -4.12 22.05
CA SER A 160 3.69 -5.46 22.24
C SER A 160 4.99 -5.71 21.46
N ARG A 161 5.29 -4.90 20.44
CA ARG A 161 6.44 -5.03 19.55
C ARG A 161 7.47 -3.91 19.69
N LEU A 162 7.32 -3.05 20.71
CA LEU A 162 8.22 -1.91 20.91
C LEU A 162 9.70 -2.31 20.91
N THR A 163 10.08 -3.42 21.54
CA THR A 163 11.48 -3.86 21.59
C THR A 163 12.04 -4.21 20.21
N THR A 164 11.23 -4.84 19.35
CA THR A 164 11.61 -5.19 17.98
C THR A 164 11.54 -3.98 17.04
N GLU A 165 10.53 -3.13 17.20
CA GLU A 165 10.29 -2.00 16.30
C GLU A 165 11.19 -0.80 16.61
N LEU A 166 11.66 -0.64 17.86
CA LEU A 166 12.70 0.34 18.21
C LEU A 166 14.05 0.07 17.54
N GLY A 167 14.27 -1.15 17.04
CA GLY A 167 15.45 -1.53 16.27
C GLY A 167 15.39 -1.16 14.78
N TRP A 168 14.40 -0.35 14.36
CA TRP A 168 14.23 0.04 12.96
C TRP A 168 15.48 0.71 12.37
N SER A 169 15.67 0.53 11.07
CA SER A 169 16.73 1.17 10.30
C SER A 169 16.22 1.60 8.93
N VAL A 170 16.84 2.62 8.35
CA VAL A 170 16.49 3.07 7.00
C VAL A 170 17.24 2.21 5.99
N ILE A 171 16.52 1.39 5.24
CA ILE A 171 17.09 0.56 4.18
C ILE A 171 17.68 1.48 3.11
N GLY A 172 18.93 1.23 2.70
CA GLY A 172 19.66 2.06 1.72
C GLY A 172 20.43 3.24 2.32
N SER A 173 20.36 3.45 3.63
CA SER A 173 21.29 4.37 4.30
C SER A 173 22.65 3.69 4.48
N THR A 174 23.63 4.08 3.68
CA THR A 174 25.03 3.78 4.00
C THR A 174 25.36 4.48 5.33
N PRO A 175 26.34 3.99 6.11
CA PRO A 175 26.74 4.65 7.36
C PRO A 175 27.12 6.14 7.21
N PHE A 176 27.30 6.62 5.98
CA PHE A 176 27.65 7.99 5.61
C PHE A 176 26.48 8.85 5.09
N SER A 177 25.30 8.29 4.83
CA SER A 177 24.11 9.12 4.56
C SER A 177 23.70 9.81 5.85
N ARG A 178 24.14 11.07 5.98
CA ARG A 178 23.82 11.98 7.09
C ARG A 178 22.33 11.84 7.42
N ARG A 179 22.02 11.45 8.67
CA ARG A 179 20.69 11.71 9.25
C ARG A 179 20.36 13.16 8.92
N VAL A 180 19.34 13.38 8.11
CA VAL A 180 18.83 14.73 7.85
C VAL A 180 18.54 15.32 9.22
N LYS A 181 19.31 16.34 9.61
CA LYS A 181 19.04 17.10 10.82
C LYS A 181 17.67 17.71 10.65
N ILE A 182 16.67 17.15 11.32
CA ILE A 182 15.34 17.74 11.40
C ILE A 182 15.48 18.99 12.28
N ASN A 183 15.80 20.12 11.66
CA ASN A 183 15.90 21.43 12.31
C ASN A 183 14.50 22.02 12.58
N SER A 184 13.61 21.24 13.18
CA SER A 184 12.33 21.74 13.70
C SER A 184 12.53 22.11 15.16
N THR A 185 12.46 23.40 15.49
CA THR A 185 12.48 23.88 16.89
C THR A 185 11.21 23.48 17.66
N THR A 186 10.16 23.05 16.95
CA THR A 186 8.91 22.56 17.54
C THR A 186 8.88 21.03 17.54
N TYR A 187 8.64 20.43 18.71
CA TYR A 187 8.35 18.99 18.82
C TYR A 187 7.03 18.68 18.10
N ARG A 188 7.02 17.64 17.26
CA ARG A 188 5.86 17.29 16.41
C ARG A 188 5.46 15.84 16.60
N ALA A 189 6.45 14.98 16.47
CA ALA A 189 6.34 13.56 16.70
C ALA A 189 7.74 13.05 17.06
N PRO A 190 7.83 11.87 17.67
CA PRO A 190 9.12 11.26 17.91
C PRO A 190 9.94 11.04 16.61
N ILE A 191 11.27 11.03 16.70
CA ILE A 191 12.17 10.89 15.52
C ILE A 191 12.05 9.56 14.75
N TRP A 192 11.29 8.62 15.31
CA TRP A 192 11.04 7.28 14.83
C TRP A 192 9.65 7.15 14.18
N SER A 193 8.94 8.28 14.05
CA SER A 193 7.60 8.40 13.45
C SER A 193 7.50 9.45 12.35
#